data_AF-A0A928IZS4-F1
#
_entry.id   AF-A0A928IZS4-F1
#
_cell.length_a   1.000
_cell.length_b   1.000
_cell.length_c   1.000
_cell.angle_alpha   90.00
_cell.angle_beta   90.00
_cell.angle_gamma   90.00
#
_symmetry.space_group_name_H-M   'P 1'
#
loop_
_entity.id
_entity.type
_entity.pdbx_description
1 polymer ?
#
loop_
_entity_poly.entity_id
_entity_poly.type
_entity_poly.pdbx_seq_one_letter_code
_entity_poly.pdbx_strand_id
1 'polypeptide(L)' 'MSRICIPDYEYKERIQKAAKMVRDRGLDVMLVVSTESDYANARYFSGFWPLFERAGV' A
#
# COMPACT_ATOMS: atom_id res chain seq x y z
N MET A 1 -25.89 -10.98 2.50
CA MET A 1 -24.75 -11.18 3.43
C MET A 1 -23.80 -9.99 3.28
N SER A 2 -23.28 -9.45 4.40
CA SER A 2 -22.23 -8.43 4.35
C SER A 2 -20.96 -9.02 3.73
N ARG A 3 -20.31 -8.29 2.83
CA ARG A 3 -19.05 -8.73 2.21
C ARG A 3 -17.95 -8.71 3.29
N ILE A 4 -17.26 -9.83 3.49
CA ILE A 4 -16.05 -9.86 4.32
C ILE A 4 -14.95 -9.11 3.58
N CYS A 5 -14.61 -7.93 4.04
CA CYS A 5 -13.54 -7.11 3.49
C CYS A 5 -12.93 -6.21 4.58
N ILE A 6 -11.72 -5.73 4.31
CA ILE A 6 -11.13 -4.65 5.09
C ILE A 6 -11.94 -3.37 4.82
N PRO A 7 -12.34 -2.61 5.85
CA PRO A 7 -13.05 -1.35 5.66
C PRO A 7 -12.19 -0.28 4.98
N ASP A 8 -12.81 0.56 4.14
CA ASP A 8 -12.09 1.60 3.37
C ASP A 8 -11.36 2.63 4.25
N TYR A 9 -11.89 2.90 5.45
CA TYR A 9 -11.26 3.85 6.38
C TYR A 9 -9.91 3.37 6.88
N GLU A 10 -9.68 2.05 6.96
CA GLU A 10 -8.44 1.50 7.51
C GLU A 10 -7.23 1.84 6.62
N TYR A 11 -7.41 1.83 5.29
CA TYR A 11 -6.36 2.24 4.36
C TYR A 11 -5.97 3.71 4.54
N LYS A 12 -6.94 4.60 4.80
CA LYS A 12 -6.68 6.01 5.10
C LYS A 12 -5.87 6.17 6.39
N GLU A 13 -6.20 5.41 7.44
CA GLU A 13 -5.44 5.44 8.69
C GLU A 13 -4.00 4.95 8.50
N ARG A 14 -3.77 3.91 7.70
CA ARG A 14 -2.43 3.41 7.38
C ARG A 14 -1.60 4.50 6.68
N ILE A 15 -2.17 5.20 5.71
CA ILE A 15 -1.53 6.32 5.01
C ILE A 15 -1.22 7.46 5.99
N GLN A 16 -2.14 7.81 6.88
CA GLN A 16 -1.92 8.88 7.88
C GLN A 16 -0.78 8.54 8.85
N LYS A 17 -0.71 7.29 9.32
CA LYS A 17 0.39 6.81 10.17
C LYS A 17 1.73 6.88 9.45
N ALA A 18 1.79 6.44 8.20
CA ALA A 18 2.99 6.55 7.37
C ALA A 18 3.41 8.00 7.15
N ALA A 19 2.47 8.88 6.78
CA ALA A 19 2.74 10.30 6.58
C ALA A 19 3.26 10.99 7.85
N LYS A 20 2.79 10.58 9.05
CA LYS A 20 3.34 11.06 10.32
C LYS A 20 4.81 10.65 10.47
N MET A 21 5.14 9.37 10.28
CA MET A 21 6.52 8.89 10.39
C MET A 21 7.46 9.55 9.37
N VAL A 22 6.97 9.85 8.17
CA VAL A 22 7.70 10.58 7.12
C VAL A 22 8.03 12.00 7.58
N ARG A 23 7.03 12.73 8.11
CA ARG A 23 7.23 14.08 8.67
C ARG A 23 8.18 14.08 9.86
N ASP A 24 8.05 13.13 10.78
CA ASP A 24 8.90 13.02 11.97
C ASP A 24 10.39 12.78 11.59
N ARG A 25 10.65 12.28 10.38
CA ARG A 25 12.00 12.09 9.82
C ARG A 25 12.49 13.28 8.97
N GLY A 26 11.71 14.35 8.85
CA GLY A 26 12.05 15.52 8.03
C GLY A 26 12.03 15.24 6.52
N LEU A 27 11.21 14.28 6.08
CA LEU A 27 11.03 13.91 4.67
C LEU A 27 9.70 14.45 4.13
N ASP A 28 9.64 14.73 2.83
CA ASP A 28 8.42 15.24 2.17
C ASP A 28 7.54 14.12 1.59
N VAL A 29 8.16 13.07 1.06
CA VAL A 29 7.47 12.00 0.31
C VAL A 29 8.06 10.64 0.65
N MET A 30 7.19 9.63 0.74
CA MET A 30 7.56 8.22 0.78
C MET A 30 7.11 7.55 -0.52
N LEU A 31 8.08 7.10 -1.31
CA LEU A 31 7.82 6.29 -2.49
C LEU A 31 7.78 4.82 -2.08
N VAL A 32 6.62 4.18 -2.30
CA VAL A 32 6.46 2.74 -2.10
C VAL A 32 6.58 2.05 -3.44
N VAL A 33 7.56 1.18 -3.57
CA VAL A 33 7.77 0.36 -4.77
C VAL A 33 7.35 -1.08 -4.48
N SER A 34 6.81 -1.73 -5.48
CA SER A 34 6.42 -3.14 -5.42
C SER A 34 6.84 -3.82 -6.71
N THR A 35 7.11 -5.11 -6.60
CA THR A 35 7.44 -5.99 -7.71
C THR A 35 6.52 -7.19 -7.71
N GLU A 36 6.61 -8.04 -8.72
CA GLU A 36 5.89 -9.32 -8.79
C GLU A 36 6.13 -10.25 -7.60
N SER A 37 7.31 -10.16 -6.99
CA SER A 37 7.72 -11.00 -5.87
C SER A 37 7.50 -10.33 -4.52
N ASP A 38 7.34 -9.00 -4.50
CA ASP A 38 7.01 -8.22 -3.30
C ASP A 38 5.98 -7.13 -3.61
N TYR A 39 4.72 -7.51 -3.54
CA TYR A 39 3.56 -6.64 -3.74
C TYR A 39 2.88 -6.19 -2.43
N ALA A 40 3.42 -6.63 -1.29
CA ALA A 40 2.78 -6.43 0.01
C ALA A 40 2.63 -4.94 0.33
N ASN A 41 3.63 -4.14 -0.02
CA ASN A 41 3.66 -2.70 0.30
C ASN A 41 2.56 -1.93 -0.45
N ALA A 42 2.40 -2.16 -1.76
CA ALA A 42 1.32 -1.54 -2.54
C ALA A 42 -0.06 -2.00 -2.05
N ARG A 43 -0.25 -3.29 -1.80
CA ARG A 43 -1.51 -3.85 -1.27
C ARG A 43 -1.85 -3.28 0.10
N TYR A 44 -0.85 -3.09 0.96
CA TYR A 44 -1.05 -2.61 2.32
C TYR A 44 -1.69 -1.22 2.38
N PHE A 45 -1.25 -0.29 1.52
CA PHE A 45 -1.76 1.08 1.51
C PHE A 45 -3.00 1.29 0.65
N SER A 46 -3.16 0.52 -0.43
CA SER A 46 -4.22 0.77 -1.42
C SER A 46 -5.34 -0.27 -1.44
N GLY A 47 -5.15 -1.43 -0.81
CA GLY A 47 -6.04 -2.58 -0.95
C GLY A 47 -6.04 -3.20 -2.35
N PHE A 48 -5.28 -2.63 -3.30
CA PHE A 48 -5.16 -3.11 -4.66
C PHE A 48 -4.25 -4.34 -4.71
N TRP A 49 -4.62 -5.33 -5.53
CA TRP A 49 -3.75 -6.46 -5.85
C TRP A 49 -3.06 -6.18 -7.17
N PRO A 50 -1.80 -5.72 -7.16
CA PRO A 50 -1.10 -5.45 -8.41
C PRO A 50 -0.83 -6.77 -9.13
N LEU A 51 -1.36 -6.87 -10.35
CA LEU A 51 -0.95 -7.88 -11.30
C LEU A 51 0.18 -7.28 -12.13
N PHE A 52 1.37 -7.84 -11.95
CA PHE A 52 2.51 -7.52 -12.80
C PHE A 52 2.49 -8.51 -13.95
N GLU A 53 2.48 -8.00 -15.19
CA GLU A 53 2.61 -8.85 -16.36
C GLU A 53 3.94 -9.60 -16.29
N ARG A 54 3.87 -10.94 -16.23
CA ARG A 54 5.05 -11.77 -16.48
C ARG A 54 5.17 -11.89 -17.99
N ALA A 55 6.04 -11.10 -18.61
CA ALA A 55 6.58 -11.52 -19.90
C ALA A 55 7.33 -12.83 -19.62
N GLY A 56 6.73 -13.97 -19.96
CA GLY A 56 7.42 -15.25 -19.88
C GLY A 56 8.71 -15.15 -20.68
N VAL A 57 9.84 -15.48 -20.04
CA VAL A 57 11.13 -15.61 -20.72
C VAL A 57 11.08 -16.84 -21.63
#